data_AF-A0A7X5VNR4-F1
#
_entry.id   AF-A0A7X5VNR4-F1
#
_cell.length_a   1.000
_cell.length_b   1.000
_cell.length_c   1.000
_cell.angle_alpha   90.00
_cell.angle_beta   90.00
_cell.angle_gamma   90.00
#
_symmetry.space_group_name_H-M   'P 1'
#
loop_
_entity.id
_entity.type
_entity.pdbx_description
1 polymer ?
#
loop_
_entity_poly.entity_id
_entity_poly.type
_entity_poly.pdbx_seq_one_letter_code
_entity_poly.pdbx_strand_id
1 'polypeptide(L)'
;MIGHRLSGSEALEKAISWAAETMRAEGLEVRLQPVQVPRWVRGKESLTVVSPRERELRILGLGNSVGTPAGGITAPVVVVGSFDELEALGRENVEGKIVVYAVEWEGYGRTVQYRSRGASRAAALGAVAALTRSATGNSLNTPHT
;
A
#
# COMPACT_ATOMS: atom_id res chain seq x y z
N MET A 1 13.29 -17.66 15.82
CA MET A 1 13.44 -16.76 14.66
C MET A 1 12.49 -15.57 14.84
N ILE A 2 12.95 -14.32 14.64
CA ILE A 2 12.18 -13.11 14.97
C ILE A 2 11.14 -12.76 13.89
N GLY A 3 11.46 -12.99 12.61
CA GLY A 3 10.52 -12.79 11.49
C GLY A 3 10.38 -11.33 11.04
N HIS A 4 9.19 -10.98 10.54
CA HIS A 4 8.85 -9.64 10.04
C HIS A 4 8.81 -8.64 11.20
N ARG A 5 9.37 -7.45 11.00
CA ARG A 5 9.70 -6.50 12.09
C ARG A 5 9.29 -5.07 11.73
N LEU A 6 7.99 -4.88 11.46
CA LEU A 6 7.43 -3.57 11.14
C LEU A 6 7.55 -2.63 12.35
N SER A 7 7.73 -1.33 12.09
CA SER A 7 7.69 -0.29 13.13
C SER A 7 6.45 -0.41 14.03
N GLY A 8 6.66 -0.36 15.35
CA GLY A 8 5.60 -0.50 16.35
C GLY A 8 5.08 -1.93 16.57
N SER A 9 5.76 -2.95 16.04
CA SER A 9 5.42 -4.36 16.26
C SER A 9 6.25 -5.01 17.38
N GLU A 10 5.68 -6.01 18.04
CA GLU A 10 6.40 -6.80 19.06
C GLU A 10 7.65 -7.49 18.50
N ALA A 11 7.61 -7.90 17.23
CA ALA A 11 8.75 -8.50 16.56
C ALA A 11 9.89 -7.50 16.32
N LEU A 12 9.59 -6.21 16.13
CA LEU A 12 10.62 -5.18 16.10
C LEU A 12 11.28 -5.02 17.47
N GLU A 13 10.52 -5.02 18.56
CA GLU A 13 11.08 -4.95 19.92
C GLU A 13 12.04 -6.13 20.19
N LYS A 14 11.62 -7.34 19.83
CA LYS A 14 12.49 -8.54 19.89
C LYS A 14 13.77 -8.37 19.06
N ALA A 15 13.67 -7.76 17.87
CA ALA A 15 14.82 -7.50 17.01
C ALA A 15 15.78 -6.46 17.61
N ILE A 16 15.25 -5.41 18.26
CA ILE A 16 16.04 -4.38 18.94
C ILE A 16 16.80 -5.00 20.11
N SER A 17 16.12 -5.79 20.96
CA SER A 17 16.76 -6.49 22.09
C SER A 17 17.87 -7.42 21.61
N TRP A 18 17.58 -8.25 20.60
CA TRP A 18 18.57 -9.15 20.02
C TRP A 18 19.80 -8.41 19.47
N ALA A 19 19.60 -7.31 18.74
CA ALA A 19 20.70 -6.52 18.20
C ALA A 19 21.56 -5.90 19.31
N ALA A 20 20.91 -5.36 20.34
CA ALA A 20 21.60 -4.74 21.48
C ALA A 20 22.41 -5.77 22.29
N GLU A 21 21.84 -6.94 22.55
CA GLU A 21 22.53 -8.05 23.23
C GLU A 21 23.73 -8.54 22.43
N THR A 22 23.58 -8.68 21.11
CA THR A 22 24.66 -9.10 20.21
C THR A 22 25.83 -8.12 20.24
N MET A 23 25.54 -6.82 20.09
CA MET A 23 26.57 -5.78 20.13
C MET A 23 27.29 -5.70 21.49
N ARG A 24 26.55 -5.87 22.60
CA ARG A 24 27.15 -5.92 23.94
C ARG A 24 28.06 -7.14 24.11
N ALA A 25 27.67 -8.30 23.57
CA ALA A 25 28.48 -9.51 23.60
C ALA A 25 29.80 -9.36 22.82
N GLU A 26 29.81 -8.50 21.79
CA GLU A 26 31.03 -8.13 21.04
C GLU A 26 31.87 -7.04 21.73
N GLY A 27 31.49 -6.61 22.93
CA GLY A 27 32.24 -5.61 23.71
C GLY A 27 31.98 -4.16 23.31
N LEU A 28 30.95 -3.89 22.50
CA LEU A 28 30.57 -2.53 22.13
C LEU A 28 29.79 -1.83 23.26
N GLU A 29 29.97 -0.52 23.38
CA GLU A 29 29.10 0.31 24.21
C GLU A 29 27.76 0.53 23.48
N VAL A 30 26.66 0.07 24.08
CA VAL A 30 25.33 0.09 23.44
C VAL A 30 24.35 0.94 24.22
N ARG A 31 23.69 1.87 23.53
CA ARG A 31 22.60 2.69 24.06
C ARG A 31 21.38 2.56 23.17
N LEU A 32 20.21 2.33 23.77
CA LEU A 32 18.93 2.35 23.07
C LEU A 32 18.32 3.75 23.18
N GLN A 33 17.79 4.26 22.07
CA GLN A 33 17.12 5.55 22.02
C GLN A 33 15.63 5.36 21.68
N PRO A 34 14.71 5.92 22.49
CA PRO A 34 13.29 5.82 22.19
C PRO A 34 12.95 6.64 20.93
N VAL A 35 12.15 6.05 20.04
CA VAL A 35 11.64 6.72 18.83
C VAL A 35 10.12 6.52 18.78
N GLN A 36 9.38 7.62 18.67
CA GLN A 36 7.95 7.56 18.46
C GLN A 36 7.65 7.18 17.01
N VAL A 37 6.84 6.14 16.81
CA VAL A 37 6.49 5.64 15.48
C VAL A 37 4.98 5.47 15.33
N PRO A 38 4.43 5.64 14.12
CA PRO A 38 3.05 5.25 13.86
C PRO A 38 2.90 3.74 14.00
N ARG A 39 1.78 3.30 14.57
CA ARG A 39 1.42 1.88 14.66
C ARG A 39 0.32 1.58 13.66
N TRP A 40 0.68 0.87 12.60
CA TRP A 40 -0.26 0.34 11.61
C TRP A 40 -0.25 -1.18 11.65
N VAL A 41 -1.44 -1.77 11.72
CA VAL A 41 -1.63 -3.22 11.74
C VAL A 41 -2.47 -3.59 10.54
N ARG A 42 -1.93 -4.44 9.67
CA ARG A 42 -2.64 -4.94 8.49
C ARG A 42 -3.85 -5.76 8.94
N GLY A 43 -5.01 -5.46 8.35
CA GLY A 43 -6.25 -6.21 8.55
C GLY A 43 -6.40 -7.41 7.60
N LYS A 44 -7.64 -7.87 7.46
CA LYS A 44 -8.03 -8.81 6.39
C LYS A 44 -8.25 -8.02 5.11
N GLU A 45 -7.78 -8.57 4.00
CA GLU A 45 -7.82 -7.91 2.69
C GLU A 45 -8.29 -8.93 1.65
N SER A 46 -9.17 -8.51 0.75
CA SER A 46 -9.62 -9.31 -0.38
C SER A 46 -10.04 -8.38 -1.52
N LEU A 47 -9.97 -8.89 -2.76
CA LEU A 47 -10.44 -8.17 -3.93
C LEU A 47 -11.03 -9.17 -4.93
N THR A 48 -12.22 -8.85 -5.44
CA THR A 48 -12.89 -9.64 -6.47
C THR A 48 -13.33 -8.73 -7.60
N VAL A 49 -12.95 -9.07 -8.83
CA VAL A 49 -13.58 -8.52 -10.03
C VAL A 49 -14.95 -9.19 -10.14
N VAL A 50 -16.03 -8.42 -10.09
CA VAL A 50 -17.41 -8.95 -10.10
C VAL A 50 -18.02 -9.05 -11.50
N SER A 51 -17.51 -8.28 -12.47
CA SER A 51 -17.99 -8.27 -13.85
C SER A 51 -16.86 -7.88 -14.84
N PRO A 52 -16.93 -8.30 -16.12
CA PRO A 52 -17.95 -9.17 -16.73
C PRO A 52 -17.82 -10.64 -16.34
N ARG A 53 -16.69 -11.04 -15.74
CA ARG A 53 -16.46 -12.39 -15.22
C ARG A 53 -15.92 -12.29 -13.81
N GLU A 54 -16.50 -13.08 -12.91
CA GLU A 54 -16.03 -13.15 -11.54
C GLU A 54 -14.61 -13.71 -11.48
N ARG A 55 -13.73 -12.98 -10.80
CA ARG A 55 -12.34 -13.40 -10.58
C ARG A 55 -11.79 -12.79 -9.31
N GLU A 56 -11.39 -13.66 -8.38
CA GLU A 56 -10.63 -13.26 -7.21
C GLU A 56 -9.21 -12.85 -7.61
N LEU A 57 -8.72 -11.75 -7.03
CA LEU A 57 -7.36 -11.29 -7.21
C LEU A 57 -6.67 -11.21 -5.85
N ARG A 58 -5.41 -11.66 -5.81
CA ARG A 58 -4.56 -11.45 -4.64
C ARG A 58 -4.26 -9.96 -4.51
N ILE A 59 -4.41 -9.43 -3.32
CA ILE A 59 -4.16 -8.02 -3.03
C ILE A 59 -3.23 -7.90 -1.83
N LEU A 60 -2.48 -6.80 -1.78
CA LEU A 60 -1.72 -6.41 -0.60
C LEU A 60 -1.96 -4.93 -0.33
N GLY A 61 -2.60 -4.58 0.78
CA GLY A 61 -2.79 -3.17 1.14
C GLY A 61 -1.47 -2.42 1.31
N LEU A 62 -1.48 -1.16 0.92
CA LEU A 62 -0.39 -0.24 1.18
C LEU A 62 -0.32 0.05 2.68
N GLY A 63 0.90 0.19 3.18
CA GLY A 63 1.11 0.62 4.57
C GLY A 63 0.39 1.95 4.81
N ASN A 64 -0.34 2.03 5.92
CA ASN A 64 -1.21 3.16 6.29
C ASN A 64 -2.52 3.28 5.50
N SER A 65 -2.87 2.32 4.64
CA SER A 65 -4.22 2.29 4.07
C SER A 65 -5.25 2.08 5.19
N VAL A 66 -6.40 2.74 5.04
CA VAL A 66 -7.52 2.65 5.98
C VAL A 66 -8.39 1.44 5.65
N GLY A 67 -9.08 0.90 6.64
CA GLY A 67 -10.03 -0.19 6.42
C GLY A 67 -11.21 0.26 5.57
N THR A 68 -11.71 -0.63 4.70
CA THR A 68 -13.00 -0.45 4.04
C THR A 68 -14.14 -0.52 5.07
N PRO A 69 -15.34 0.02 4.77
CA PRO A 69 -16.54 -0.22 5.58
C PRO A 69 -16.80 -1.72 5.77
N ALA A 70 -17.56 -2.09 6.81
CA ALA A 70 -17.85 -3.49 7.13
C ALA A 70 -18.48 -4.29 5.98
N GLY A 71 -19.24 -3.62 5.09
CA GLY A 71 -19.83 -4.21 3.89
C GLY A 71 -18.92 -4.25 2.66
N GLY A 72 -17.65 -3.81 2.78
CA GLY A 72 -16.74 -3.65 1.65
C GLY A 72 -17.07 -2.44 0.76
N ILE A 73 -16.39 -2.35 -0.37
CA ILE A 73 -16.62 -1.36 -1.43
C ILE A 73 -16.80 -2.12 -2.74
N THR A 74 -17.94 -1.94 -3.39
CA THR A 74 -18.20 -2.39 -4.76
C THR A 74 -18.56 -1.18 -5.60
N ALA A 75 -17.73 -0.86 -6.59
CA ALA A 75 -17.93 0.31 -7.45
C ALA A 75 -17.34 0.07 -8.85
N PRO A 76 -17.80 0.83 -9.87
CA PRO A 76 -17.19 0.81 -11.19
C PRO A 76 -15.71 1.19 -11.12
N VAL A 77 -14.94 0.68 -12.08
CA VAL A 77 -13.50 0.95 -12.17
C VAL A 77 -13.23 1.99 -13.25
N VAL A 78 -12.30 2.90 -12.99
CA VAL A 78 -11.68 3.76 -14.02
C VAL A 78 -10.20 3.46 -14.08
N VAL A 79 -9.70 3.10 -15.26
CA VAL A 79 -8.29 2.73 -15.47
C VAL A 79 -7.58 3.92 -16.10
N VAL A 80 -6.43 4.29 -15.54
CA VAL A 80 -5.61 5.41 -16.02
C VAL A 80 -4.13 5.02 -16.04
N GLY A 81 -3.40 5.49 -17.04
CA GLY A 81 -1.97 5.32 -17.21
C GLY A 81 -1.13 6.43 -16.58
N SER A 82 -1.72 7.55 -16.15
CA SER A 82 -0.99 8.63 -15.49
C SER A 82 -1.85 9.46 -14.53
N PHE A 83 -1.20 10.34 -13.75
CA PHE A 83 -1.92 11.37 -12.97
C PHE A 83 -2.56 12.42 -13.88
N ASP A 84 -1.91 12.81 -14.98
CA ASP A 84 -2.45 13.79 -15.91
C ASP A 84 -3.74 13.27 -16.58
N GLU A 85 -3.76 11.98 -16.93
CA GLU A 85 -4.96 11.32 -17.45
C GLU A 85 -6.09 11.31 -16.41
N LEU A 86 -5.78 10.98 -15.15
CA LEU A 86 -6.76 11.03 -14.06
C LEU A 86 -7.35 12.44 -13.90
N GLU A 87 -6.52 13.48 -13.92
CA GLU A 87 -6.95 14.86 -13.79
C GLU A 87 -7.78 15.32 -14.99
N ALA A 88 -7.40 14.91 -16.21
CA ALA A 88 -8.13 15.22 -17.43
C ALA A 88 -9.54 14.61 -17.46
N LEU A 89 -9.76 13.46 -16.81
CA LEU A 89 -11.11 12.88 -16.66
C LEU A 89 -12.04 13.77 -15.81
N GLY A 90 -11.49 14.51 -14.86
CA GLY A 90 -12.25 15.37 -13.95
C GLY A 90 -13.14 14.59 -12.98
N ARG A 91 -13.74 15.33 -12.03
CA ARG A 91 -14.60 14.75 -10.97
C ARG A 91 -15.78 13.97 -11.54
N GLU A 92 -16.43 14.49 -12.58
CA GLU A 92 -17.64 13.88 -13.15
C GLU A 92 -17.42 12.41 -13.58
N ASN A 93 -16.20 12.08 -14.02
CA ASN A 93 -15.86 10.76 -14.53
C ASN A 93 -15.19 9.86 -13.48
N VAL A 94 -14.88 10.37 -12.29
CA VAL A 94 -14.11 9.65 -11.25
C VAL A 94 -14.91 9.47 -9.95
N GLU A 95 -15.82 10.39 -9.63
CA GLU A 95 -16.59 10.36 -8.39
C GLU A 95 -17.36 9.04 -8.23
N GLY A 96 -17.24 8.42 -7.06
CA GLY A 96 -17.88 7.14 -6.75
C GLY A 96 -17.22 5.89 -7.36
N LYS A 97 -16.10 6.04 -8.09
CA LYS A 97 -15.40 4.92 -8.75
C LYS A 97 -14.14 4.48 -8.01
N ILE A 98 -13.65 3.30 -8.35
CA ILE A 98 -12.33 2.80 -7.95
C ILE A 98 -11.33 3.15 -9.06
N VAL A 99 -10.30 3.93 -8.74
CA VAL A 99 -9.25 4.26 -9.71
C VAL A 99 -8.22 3.13 -9.76
N VAL A 100 -7.90 2.63 -10.95
CA VAL A 100 -6.81 1.67 -11.17
C VAL A 100 -5.70 2.35 -11.96
N TYR A 101 -4.55 2.54 -11.32
CA TYR A 101 -3.35 3.05 -11.95
C TYR A 101 -2.61 1.93 -12.69
N ALA A 102 -2.80 1.86 -14.00
CA ALA A 102 -2.16 0.93 -14.94
C ALA A 102 -0.98 1.60 -15.67
N VAL A 103 -0.09 2.23 -14.90
CA VAL A 103 1.04 3.02 -15.38
C VAL A 103 2.13 2.11 -15.93
N GLU A 104 2.84 2.52 -16.99
CA GLU A 104 4.02 1.82 -17.49
C GLU A 104 5.21 1.81 -16.51
N TRP A 105 6.12 0.84 -16.67
CA TRP A 105 7.30 0.75 -15.78
C TRP A 105 8.44 1.58 -16.34
N GLU A 106 8.78 2.66 -15.63
CA GLU A 106 9.87 3.55 -16.01
C GLU A 106 10.98 3.60 -14.95
N GLY A 107 11.06 2.55 -14.12
CA GLY A 107 11.96 2.49 -12.98
C GLY A 107 11.33 3.00 -11.68
N TYR A 108 11.93 2.58 -10.57
CA TYR A 108 11.33 2.75 -9.24
C TYR A 108 11.05 4.22 -8.90
N GLY A 109 12.01 5.11 -9.10
CA GLY A 109 11.86 6.53 -8.75
C GLY A 109 10.69 7.21 -9.45
N ARG A 110 10.41 6.83 -10.71
CA ARG A 110 9.29 7.38 -11.49
C ARG A 110 7.96 6.72 -11.15
N THR A 111 7.92 5.41 -10.97
CA THR A 111 6.65 4.68 -10.78
C THR A 111 6.19 4.64 -9.31
N VAL A 112 7.08 4.80 -8.32
CA VAL A 112 6.72 4.72 -6.89
C VAL A 112 5.74 5.81 -6.45
N GLN A 113 5.65 6.91 -7.19
CA GLN A 113 4.76 8.02 -6.85
C GLN A 113 3.29 7.60 -6.75
N TYR A 114 2.84 6.65 -7.59
CA TYR A 114 1.47 6.12 -7.56
C TYR A 114 1.18 5.35 -6.27
N ARG A 115 2.19 4.68 -5.69
CA ARG A 115 2.10 4.07 -4.36
C ARG A 115 1.94 5.11 -3.26
N SER A 116 2.67 6.21 -3.34
CA SER A 116 2.71 7.23 -2.27
C SER A 116 1.58 8.26 -2.34
N ARG A 117 1.09 8.58 -3.54
CA ARG A 117 0.19 9.71 -3.79
C ARG A 117 -1.10 9.31 -4.51
N GLY A 118 -1.17 8.08 -5.03
CA GLY A 118 -2.30 7.63 -5.86
C GLY A 118 -3.64 7.69 -5.14
N ALA A 119 -3.69 7.24 -3.88
CA ALA A 119 -4.92 7.30 -3.07
C ALA A 119 -5.39 8.76 -2.89
N SER A 120 -4.51 9.67 -2.49
CA SER A 120 -4.86 11.08 -2.28
C SER A 120 -5.28 11.79 -3.58
N ARG A 121 -4.60 11.51 -4.70
CA ARG A 121 -4.96 12.06 -6.03
C ARG A 121 -6.33 11.58 -6.48
N ALA A 122 -6.63 10.29 -6.33
CA ALA A 122 -7.93 9.72 -6.67
C ALA A 122 -9.04 10.29 -5.76
N ALA A 123 -8.79 10.37 -4.46
CA ALA A 123 -9.75 10.91 -3.49
C ALA A 123 -10.11 12.38 -3.73
N ALA A 124 -9.17 13.21 -4.23
CA ALA A 124 -9.44 14.60 -4.57
C ALA A 124 -10.54 14.76 -5.64
N LEU A 125 -10.71 13.75 -6.50
CA LEU A 125 -11.74 13.67 -7.53
C LEU A 125 -12.97 12.85 -7.11
N GLY A 126 -13.07 12.46 -5.84
CA GLY A 126 -14.22 11.74 -5.29
C GLY A 126 -14.18 10.21 -5.49
N ALA A 127 -13.04 9.63 -5.86
CA ALA A 127 -12.89 8.18 -5.92
C ALA A 127 -13.07 7.55 -4.53
N VAL A 128 -13.67 6.35 -4.49
CA VAL A 128 -13.94 5.62 -3.24
C VAL A 128 -12.81 4.67 -2.83
N ALA A 129 -11.93 4.32 -3.77
CA ALA A 129 -10.69 3.58 -3.53
C ALA A 129 -9.71 3.80 -4.69
N ALA A 130 -8.45 3.43 -4.47
CA ALA A 130 -7.42 3.44 -5.51
C ALA A 130 -6.61 2.16 -5.47
N LEU A 131 -6.33 1.61 -6.64
CA LEU A 131 -5.52 0.43 -6.85
C LEU A 131 -4.31 0.81 -7.68
N THR A 132 -3.14 0.30 -7.32
CA THR A 132 -1.93 0.46 -8.11
C THR A 132 -1.24 -0.88 -8.28
N ARG A 133 -0.62 -1.09 -9.43
CA ARG A 133 0.25 -2.26 -9.61
C ARG A 133 1.48 -2.16 -8.70
N SER A 134 2.11 -3.30 -8.46
CA SER A 134 3.39 -3.34 -7.75
C SER A 134 4.43 -2.45 -8.44
N ALA A 135 5.21 -1.69 -7.67
CA ALA A 135 6.27 -0.82 -8.18
C ALA A 135 7.54 -1.62 -8.56
N THR A 136 7.41 -2.45 -9.60
CA THR A 136 8.43 -3.36 -10.12
C THR A 136 8.22 -3.56 -11.63
N GLY A 137 9.29 -3.85 -12.36
CA GLY A 137 9.22 -4.20 -13.78
C GLY A 137 8.63 -5.61 -14.04
N ASN A 138 8.67 -6.50 -13.04
CA ASN A 138 8.00 -7.80 -13.09
C ASN A 138 7.07 -7.95 -11.89
N SER A 139 5.77 -8.05 -12.16
CA SER A 139 4.71 -8.09 -11.14
C SER A 139 4.26 -9.53 -10.87
N LEU A 140 4.00 -9.86 -9.61
CA LEU A 140 3.36 -11.12 -9.21
C LEU A 140 1.83 -11.09 -9.36
N ASN A 141 1.30 -10.14 -10.15
CA ASN A 141 -0.14 -9.89 -10.30
C ASN A 141 -0.86 -9.58 -8.97
N THR A 142 -0.16 -8.92 -8.06
CA THR A 142 -0.72 -8.42 -6.79
C THR A 142 -0.85 -6.90 -6.85
N PRO A 143 -2.03 -6.35 -7.17
CA PRO A 143 -2.31 -4.94 -6.94
C PRO A 143 -2.20 -4.57 -5.45
N HIS A 144 -2.02 -3.28 -5.21
CA HIS A 144 -2.01 -2.67 -3.89
C HIS A 144 -3.10 -1.61 -3.77
N THR A 145 -3.62 -1.39 -2.56
CA THR A 145 -4.72 -0.46 -2.25
C THR A 145 -4.49 0.38 -1.01
#